data_AF-A0A4P5RK33-F1
#
_entry.id   AF-A0A4P5RK33-F1
#
_cell.length_a   1.000
_cell.length_b   1.000
_cell.length_c   1.000
_cell.angle_alpha   90.00
_cell.angle_beta   90.00
_cell.angle_gamma   90.00
#
_symmetry.space_group_name_H-M   'P 1'
#
loop_
_entity.id
_entity.type
_entity.pdbx_description
1 polymer ?
#
loop_
_entity_poly.entity_id
_entity_poly.type
_entity_poly.pdbx_seq_one_letter_code
_entity_poly.pdbx_strand_id
1 'polypeptide(L)'
;MQPSYTQIVPRRGGGAHIGPMNQSPKLLTQPTIVVVPWIDPVVDQAGASLFSRYVELYWLPVLGPSALWILRRIAMGFETFPAGYELDCAATANDIGLSFTQSPNNSFSRSLQRCLYFGAIQPHQGGLAVRCYLPAISKRHLQRLSPALREVHEAWNPGNMSGDDTDSSQGT
;
A
#
# COMPACT_ATOMS: atom_id res chain seq x y z
N MET A 1 -30.72 -43.85 38.63
CA MET A 1 -29.74 -43.22 37.74
C MET A 1 -30.00 -43.71 36.33
N GLN A 2 -30.63 -42.86 35.51
CA GLN A 2 -30.95 -43.11 34.09
C GLN A 2 -30.44 -41.88 33.30
N PRO A 3 -29.82 -42.07 32.11
CA PRO A 3 -29.17 -40.99 31.37
C PRO A 3 -30.18 -40.23 30.48
N SER A 4 -30.12 -38.90 30.53
CA SER A 4 -30.91 -38.03 29.66
C SER A 4 -30.20 -37.81 28.33
N TYR A 5 -30.82 -38.32 27.26
CA TYR A 5 -30.46 -38.13 25.86
C TYR A 5 -30.57 -36.64 25.47
N THR A 6 -29.60 -36.09 24.74
CA THR A 6 -29.81 -34.87 23.93
C THR A 6 -29.16 -35.04 22.58
N GLN A 7 -30.01 -34.90 21.57
CA GLN A 7 -29.81 -35.21 20.16
C GLN A 7 -28.70 -34.39 19.49
N ILE A 8 -27.92 -35.12 18.69
CA ILE A 8 -27.10 -34.60 17.59
C ILE A 8 -28.05 -34.12 16.48
N VAL A 9 -27.88 -32.89 16.02
CA VAL A 9 -28.51 -32.38 14.79
C VAL A 9 -27.41 -32.17 13.76
N PRO A 10 -27.42 -32.84 12.59
CA PRO A 10 -26.46 -32.56 11.54
C PRO A 10 -27.00 -31.43 10.65
N ARG A 11 -26.13 -30.48 10.27
CA ARG A 11 -26.40 -29.62 9.11
C ARG A 11 -25.32 -29.80 8.05
N ARG A 12 -25.75 -30.38 6.92
CA ARG A 12 -25.25 -30.18 5.55
C ARG A 12 -24.55 -28.82 5.42
N GLY A 13 -23.38 -28.67 4.82
CA GLY A 13 -22.87 -29.34 3.62
C GLY A 13 -22.72 -28.27 2.53
N GLY A 14 -21.51 -28.13 1.98
CA GLY A 14 -21.29 -27.46 0.69
C GLY A 14 -20.54 -26.12 0.73
N GLY A 15 -19.24 -26.17 0.42
CA GLY A 15 -18.64 -25.28 -0.56
C GLY A 15 -18.29 -23.85 -0.14
N ALA A 16 -17.06 -23.68 0.35
CA ALA A 16 -16.12 -22.75 -0.26
C ALA A 16 -14.72 -23.25 0.09
N HIS A 17 -14.02 -23.84 -0.89
CA HIS A 17 -12.58 -23.98 -0.79
C HIS A 17 -12.00 -22.57 -0.74
N ILE A 18 -11.79 -22.04 0.46
CA ILE A 18 -10.84 -20.95 0.67
C ILE A 18 -9.47 -21.60 0.45
N GLY A 19 -9.07 -21.67 -0.81
CA GLY A 19 -7.68 -21.97 -1.14
C GLY A 19 -6.79 -20.96 -0.42
N PRO A 20 -5.60 -21.35 0.06
CA PRO A 20 -4.73 -20.42 0.75
C PRO A 20 -4.30 -19.32 -0.23
N MET A 21 -4.83 -18.12 -0.04
CA MET A 21 -4.36 -16.89 -0.69
C MET A 21 -3.05 -16.46 -0.01
N ASN A 22 -2.02 -17.31 -0.14
CA ASN A 22 -0.69 -17.11 0.44
C ASN A 22 0.39 -17.14 -0.66
N GLN A 23 0.09 -16.59 -1.83
CA GLN A 23 1.10 -16.32 -2.87
C GLN A 23 1.88 -15.04 -2.59
N SER A 24 1.37 -14.20 -1.68
CA SER A 24 1.94 -12.91 -1.28
C SER A 24 3.40 -13.00 -0.83
N PRO A 25 3.83 -13.95 0.03
CA PRO A 25 5.22 -13.97 0.50
C PRO A 25 6.20 -14.31 -0.63
N LYS A 26 5.80 -15.19 -1.55
CA LYS A 26 6.69 -15.66 -2.61
C LYS A 26 6.99 -14.56 -3.62
N LEU A 27 6.02 -13.70 -3.93
CA LEU A 27 6.23 -12.55 -4.84
C LEU A 27 7.24 -11.56 -4.25
N LEU A 28 7.18 -11.30 -2.95
CA LEU A 28 8.02 -10.30 -2.28
C LEU A 28 9.48 -10.73 -2.09
N THR A 29 9.82 -11.96 -2.45
CA THR A 29 11.17 -12.52 -2.37
C THR A 29 11.78 -12.83 -3.74
N GLN A 30 11.06 -12.55 -4.84
CA GLN A 30 11.59 -12.74 -6.18
C GLN A 30 12.65 -11.67 -6.49
N PRO A 31 13.74 -12.01 -7.20
CA PRO A 31 14.75 -11.04 -7.59
C PRO A 31 14.19 -9.96 -8.51
N THR A 32 13.18 -10.32 -9.30
CA THR A 32 12.51 -9.42 -10.22
C THR A 32 11.01 -9.58 -10.12
N ILE A 33 10.28 -8.46 -10.12
CA ILE A 33 8.82 -8.44 -10.01
C ILE A 33 8.22 -7.48 -11.04
N VAL A 34 7.14 -7.89 -11.69
CA VAL A 34 6.38 -6.97 -12.55
C VAL A 34 5.55 -6.04 -11.65
N VAL A 35 5.68 -4.73 -11.87
CA VAL A 35 4.88 -3.71 -11.19
C VAL A 35 4.04 -2.96 -12.21
N VAL A 36 2.76 -2.76 -11.93
CA VAL A 36 1.82 -2.01 -12.78
C VAL A 36 1.08 -0.95 -11.96
N PRO A 37 0.64 0.16 -12.55
CA PRO A 37 -0.24 1.09 -11.86
C PRO A 37 -1.55 0.41 -11.46
N TRP A 38 -1.97 0.60 -10.22
CA TRP A 38 -3.29 0.19 -9.77
C TRP A 38 -4.29 1.29 -10.10
N ILE A 39 -5.12 1.04 -11.11
CA ILE A 39 -6.25 1.90 -11.47
C ILE A 39 -7.43 1.62 -10.52
N ASP A 40 -7.77 2.60 -9.70
CA ASP A 40 -8.90 2.60 -8.78
C ASP A 40 -9.65 3.93 -8.92
N PRO A 41 -10.73 3.99 -9.72
CA PRO A 41 -11.38 5.26 -10.07
C PRO A 41 -11.81 6.10 -8.86
N VAL A 42 -12.09 5.48 -7.72
CA VAL A 42 -12.50 6.18 -6.50
C VAL A 42 -11.29 6.81 -5.82
N VAL A 43 -10.21 6.05 -5.66
CA VAL A 43 -9.00 6.54 -4.97
C VAL A 43 -8.16 7.43 -5.88
N ASP A 44 -8.14 7.19 -7.18
CA ASP A 44 -7.40 8.02 -8.14
C ASP A 44 -8.02 9.43 -8.26
N GLN A 45 -9.34 9.55 -8.06
CA GLN A 45 -10.04 10.83 -8.09
C GLN A 45 -10.01 11.57 -6.73
N ALA A 46 -10.13 10.84 -5.62
CA ALA A 46 -10.31 11.43 -4.28
C ALA A 46 -9.16 11.13 -3.31
N GLY A 47 -8.07 10.53 -3.78
CA GLY A 47 -6.89 10.20 -2.98
C GLY A 47 -5.83 11.29 -3.02
N ALA A 48 -4.84 11.14 -2.16
CA ALA A 48 -3.66 11.99 -2.12
C ALA A 48 -2.52 11.36 -2.91
N SER A 49 -1.88 12.12 -3.80
CA SER A 49 -0.67 11.68 -4.52
C SER A 49 0.39 11.21 -3.54
N LEU A 50 1.13 10.14 -3.87
CA LEU A 50 2.26 9.64 -3.08
C LEU A 50 3.31 10.70 -2.76
N PHE A 51 3.43 11.73 -3.60
CA PHE A 51 4.39 12.82 -3.46
C PHE A 51 3.85 14.01 -2.66
N SER A 52 2.57 14.01 -2.31
CA SER A 52 1.96 15.09 -1.57
C SER A 52 2.44 15.17 -0.11
N ARG A 53 2.40 16.38 0.45
CA ARG A 53 2.60 16.64 1.87
C ARG A 53 1.61 15.88 2.76
N TYR A 54 0.39 15.65 2.27
CA TYR A 54 -0.60 14.83 2.98
C TYR A 54 -0.07 13.42 3.25
N VAL A 55 0.45 12.75 2.23
CA VAL A 55 0.99 11.39 2.38
C VAL A 55 2.18 11.38 3.34
N GLU A 56 3.03 12.41 3.30
CA GLU A 56 4.13 12.54 4.25
C GLU A 56 3.66 12.72 5.70
N LEU A 57 2.68 13.59 5.95
CA LEU A 57 2.20 13.85 7.32
C LEU A 57 1.39 12.68 7.90
N TYR A 58 0.54 12.06 7.09
CA TYR A 58 -0.46 11.11 7.59
C TYR A 58 -0.08 9.66 7.31
N TRP A 59 0.46 9.34 6.12
CA TRP A 59 0.74 7.97 5.73
C TRP A 59 2.15 7.49 6.10
N LEU A 60 3.14 8.38 6.19
CA LEU A 60 4.48 8.03 6.65
C LEU A 60 4.50 7.34 8.03
N PRO A 61 3.79 7.81 9.08
CA PRO A 61 3.77 7.11 10.37
C PRO A 61 3.04 5.75 10.32
N VAL A 62 2.18 5.52 9.32
CA VAL A 62 1.45 4.26 9.14
C VAL A 62 2.29 3.25 8.35
N LEU A 63 2.80 3.64 7.18
CA LEU A 63 3.58 2.77 6.31
C LEU A 63 5.02 2.60 6.80
N GLY A 64 5.59 3.65 7.41
CA GLY A 64 7.01 3.76 7.70
C GLY A 64 7.79 4.32 6.50
N PRO A 65 8.98 4.93 6.75
CA PRO A 65 9.74 5.63 5.72
C PRO A 65 10.12 4.74 4.53
N SER A 66 10.63 3.53 4.79
CA SER A 66 11.10 2.60 3.75
C SER A 66 9.98 2.15 2.81
N ALA A 67 8.81 1.82 3.36
CA ALA A 67 7.65 1.40 2.58
C ALA A 67 7.14 2.55 1.69
N LEU A 68 7.04 3.76 2.23
CA LEU A 68 6.62 4.92 1.44
C LEU A 68 7.62 5.27 0.33
N TRP A 69 8.92 5.20 0.60
CA TRP A 69 9.95 5.44 -0.41
C TRP A 69 9.95 4.39 -1.52
N ILE A 70 9.72 3.11 -1.21
CA ILE A 70 9.52 2.07 -2.24
C ILE A 70 8.35 2.43 -3.16
N LEU A 71 7.20 2.83 -2.60
CA LEU A 71 6.04 3.23 -3.40
C LEU A 71 6.37 4.40 -4.32
N ARG A 72 7.04 5.44 -3.80
CA ARG A 72 7.46 6.60 -4.60
C ARG A 72 8.43 6.19 -5.71
N ARG A 73 9.40 5.33 -5.42
CA ARG A 73 10.37 4.83 -6.41
C ARG A 73 9.68 4.07 -7.53
N ILE A 74 8.69 3.24 -7.20
CA ILE A 74 7.89 2.52 -8.19
C ILE A 74 7.02 3.48 -9.02
N ALA A 75 6.34 4.41 -8.35
CA ALA A 75 5.48 5.39 -9.01
C ALA A 75 6.23 6.31 -9.98
N MET A 76 7.45 6.75 -9.64
CA MET A 76 8.32 7.48 -10.57
C MET A 76 8.63 6.65 -11.83
N GLY A 77 8.80 5.34 -11.69
CA GLY A 77 9.02 4.45 -12.84
C GLY A 77 7.84 4.42 -13.82
N PHE A 78 6.61 4.64 -13.34
CA PHE A 78 5.42 4.68 -14.20
C PHE A 78 5.34 5.92 -15.09
N GLU A 79 6.06 7.00 -14.77
CA GLU A 79 6.16 8.16 -15.68
C GLU A 79 6.85 7.77 -17.00
N THR A 80 7.88 6.91 -16.92
CA THR A 80 8.57 6.36 -18.08
C THR A 80 7.85 5.15 -18.68
N PHE A 81 7.24 4.32 -17.83
CA PHE A 81 6.56 3.08 -18.23
C PHE A 81 5.10 3.04 -17.73
N PRO A 82 4.16 3.72 -18.39
CA PRO A 82 2.78 3.87 -17.90
C PRO A 82 1.99 2.56 -17.83
N ALA A 83 2.37 1.53 -18.59
CA ALA A 83 1.76 0.21 -18.52
C ALA A 83 2.33 -0.68 -17.41
N GLY A 84 3.34 -0.18 -16.68
CA GLY A 84 4.15 -0.95 -15.75
C GLY A 84 5.46 -1.44 -16.36
N TYR A 85 6.29 -2.02 -15.51
CA TYR A 85 7.64 -2.47 -15.86
C TYR A 85 8.11 -3.59 -14.93
N GLU A 86 9.21 -4.23 -15.30
CA GLU A 86 9.87 -5.22 -14.47
C GLU A 86 10.88 -4.54 -13.52
N LEU A 87 10.67 -4.70 -12.22
CA LEU A 87 11.46 -4.11 -11.15
C LEU A 87 12.54 -5.08 -10.68
N ASP A 88 13.80 -4.71 -10.81
CA ASP A 88 14.91 -5.39 -10.13
C ASP A 88 14.88 -5.03 -8.63
N CYS A 89 14.57 -6.02 -7.79
CA CYS A 89 14.42 -5.84 -6.35
C CYS A 89 15.77 -5.52 -5.67
N ALA A 90 16.87 -6.08 -6.14
CA ALA A 90 18.19 -5.85 -5.54
C ALA A 90 18.71 -4.46 -5.87
N ALA A 91 18.64 -4.06 -7.14
CA ALA A 91 19.02 -2.72 -7.58
C ALA A 91 18.15 -1.65 -6.89
N THR A 92 16.83 -1.84 -6.92
CA THR A 92 15.90 -0.90 -6.29
C THR A 92 16.13 -0.78 -4.78
N ALA A 93 16.38 -1.89 -4.08
CA ALA A 93 16.68 -1.85 -2.65
C ALA A 93 17.94 -1.05 -2.36
N ASN A 94 19.01 -1.27 -3.12
CA ASN A 94 20.28 -0.56 -2.96
C ASN A 94 20.11 0.96 -3.18
N ASP A 95 19.36 1.36 -4.21
CA ASP A 95 19.11 2.77 -4.54
C ASP A 95 18.45 3.57 -3.40
N ILE A 96 17.71 2.89 -2.52
CA ILE A 96 17.01 3.52 -1.38
C ILE A 96 17.62 3.12 -0.03
N GLY A 97 18.83 2.56 -0.03
CA GLY A 97 19.58 2.21 1.19
C GLY A 97 19.01 1.03 1.98
N LEU A 98 18.31 0.10 1.31
CA LEU A 98 17.79 -1.14 1.89
C LEU A 98 18.60 -2.35 1.42
N SER A 99 18.42 -3.46 2.14
CA SER A 99 18.99 -4.74 1.73
C SER A 99 17.88 -5.63 1.16
N PHE A 100 18.25 -6.38 0.11
CA PHE A 100 17.40 -7.40 -0.47
C PHE A 100 18.12 -8.74 -0.51
N THR A 101 17.41 -9.79 -0.12
CA THR A 101 17.78 -11.19 -0.31
C THR A 101 16.53 -11.94 -0.73
N GLN A 102 16.67 -13.11 -1.37
CA GLN A 102 15.54 -13.97 -1.72
C GLN A 102 14.95 -14.71 -0.49
N SER A 103 14.81 -14.00 0.62
CA SER A 103 14.28 -14.46 1.90
C SER A 103 13.32 -13.40 2.43
N PRO A 104 12.19 -13.78 3.05
CA PRO A 104 11.19 -12.82 3.51
C PRO A 104 11.69 -11.88 4.62
N ASN A 105 12.83 -12.19 5.25
CA ASN A 105 13.31 -11.51 6.45
C ASN A 105 14.28 -10.34 6.19
N ASN A 106 14.27 -9.71 5.02
CA ASN A 106 15.06 -8.50 4.73
C ASN A 106 14.22 -7.20 4.81
N SER A 107 14.87 -6.03 4.81
CA SER A 107 14.17 -4.74 4.99
C SER A 107 13.31 -4.34 3.78
N PHE A 108 13.71 -4.69 2.55
CA PHE A 108 12.94 -4.45 1.34
C PHE A 108 11.64 -5.28 1.32
N SER A 109 11.72 -6.60 1.51
CA SER A 109 10.57 -7.50 1.53
C SER A 109 9.59 -7.17 2.68
N ARG A 110 10.08 -6.81 3.87
CA ARG A 110 9.22 -6.34 4.97
C ARG A 110 8.51 -5.04 4.62
N SER A 111 9.17 -4.13 3.93
CA SER A 111 8.59 -2.85 3.51
C SER A 111 7.49 -3.05 2.46
N LEU A 112 7.71 -3.91 1.45
CA LEU A 112 6.66 -4.31 0.53
C LEU A 112 5.51 -5.03 1.23
N GLN A 113 5.79 -5.91 2.19
CA GLN A 113 4.75 -6.59 2.97
C GLN A 113 3.89 -5.59 3.75
N ARG A 114 4.49 -4.51 4.27
CA ARG A 114 3.72 -3.41 4.88
C ARG A 114 2.85 -2.69 3.87
N CYS A 115 3.37 -2.36 2.68
CA CYS A 115 2.56 -1.78 1.60
C CYS A 115 1.35 -2.66 1.28
N LEU A 116 1.54 -3.98 1.22
CA LEU A 116 0.46 -4.94 0.99
C LEU A 116 -0.55 -4.92 2.14
N TYR A 117 -0.08 -5.00 3.38
CA TYR A 117 -0.93 -5.02 4.58
C TYR A 117 -1.82 -3.77 4.70
N PHE A 118 -1.28 -2.61 4.30
CA PHE A 118 -2.00 -1.34 4.33
C PHE A 118 -2.72 -0.99 3.03
N GLY A 119 -2.77 -1.92 2.06
CA GLY A 119 -3.55 -1.75 0.82
C GLY A 119 -2.97 -0.74 -0.17
N ALA A 120 -1.68 -0.42 -0.08
CA ALA A 120 -0.97 0.42 -1.03
C ALA A 120 -0.51 -0.36 -2.28
N ILE A 121 -0.41 -1.68 -2.16
CA ILE A 121 -0.17 -2.60 -3.28
C ILE A 121 -1.11 -3.80 -3.17
N GLN A 122 -1.30 -4.52 -4.27
CA GLN A 122 -1.97 -5.82 -4.28
C GLN A 122 -1.33 -6.77 -5.30
N PRO A 123 -1.43 -8.09 -5.13
CA PRO A 123 -1.03 -9.04 -6.16
C PRO A 123 -1.84 -8.84 -7.44
N HIS A 124 -1.17 -8.87 -8.59
CA HIS A 124 -1.82 -8.72 -9.90
C HIS A 124 -1.07 -9.53 -10.96
N GLN A 125 -1.73 -10.54 -11.55
CA GLN A 125 -1.17 -11.37 -12.63
C GLN A 125 0.26 -11.90 -12.38
N GLY A 126 0.55 -12.32 -11.14
CA GLY A 126 1.89 -12.79 -10.77
C GLY A 126 2.93 -11.69 -10.50
N GLY A 127 2.52 -10.42 -10.55
CA GLY A 127 3.27 -9.24 -10.10
C GLY A 127 2.49 -8.45 -9.04
N LEU A 128 2.73 -7.14 -8.98
CA LEU A 128 2.09 -6.22 -8.05
C LEU A 128 1.42 -5.06 -8.80
N ALA A 129 0.16 -4.79 -8.49
CA ALA A 129 -0.45 -3.49 -8.80
C ALA A 129 -0.18 -2.51 -7.65
N VAL A 130 0.26 -1.30 -7.99
CA VAL A 130 0.76 -0.30 -7.04
C VAL A 130 -0.04 0.99 -7.15
N ARG A 131 -0.53 1.51 -6.02
CA ARG A 131 -1.27 2.77 -6.00
C ARG A 131 -0.35 3.96 -6.23
N CYS A 132 -0.76 4.90 -7.09
CA CYS A 132 -0.13 6.22 -7.22
C CYS A 132 -0.76 7.27 -6.29
N TYR A 133 -1.99 7.01 -5.86
CA TYR A 133 -2.75 7.82 -4.91
C TYR A 133 -3.17 6.96 -3.71
N LEU A 134 -2.97 7.47 -2.50
CA LEU A 134 -3.43 6.81 -1.28
C LEU A 134 -4.77 7.39 -0.85
N PRO A 135 -5.71 6.56 -0.35
CA PRO A 135 -6.97 7.08 0.14
C PRO A 135 -6.75 7.95 1.39
N ALA A 136 -7.79 8.68 1.76
CA ALA A 136 -7.84 9.34 3.07
C ALA A 136 -7.47 8.34 4.18
N ILE A 137 -6.64 8.77 5.13
CA ILE A 137 -6.23 7.91 6.24
C ILE A 137 -7.45 7.47 7.07
N SER A 138 -7.46 6.21 7.51
CA SER A 138 -8.56 5.72 8.34
C SER A 138 -8.63 6.47 9.67
N LYS A 139 -9.86 6.67 10.19
CA LYS A 139 -10.09 7.29 11.51
C LYS A 139 -9.27 6.64 12.62
N ARG A 140 -9.10 5.31 12.57
CA ARG A 140 -8.31 4.53 13.53
C ARG A 140 -6.82 4.93 13.53
N HIS A 141 -6.23 5.16 12.36
CA HIS A 141 -4.84 5.60 12.28
C HIS A 141 -4.70 7.09 12.63
N LEU A 142 -5.67 7.91 12.20
CA LEU A 142 -5.72 9.33 12.56
C LEU A 142 -5.72 9.55 14.07
N GLN A 143 -6.48 8.76 14.83
CA GLN A 143 -6.55 8.81 16.29
C GLN A 143 -5.20 8.60 17.02
N ARG A 144 -4.22 7.99 16.36
CA ARG A 144 -2.87 7.77 16.93
C ARG A 144 -1.93 8.96 16.71
N LEU A 145 -2.33 9.93 15.88
CA LEU A 145 -1.55 11.13 15.60
C LEU A 145 -1.78 12.20 16.67
N SER A 146 -0.87 13.18 16.70
CA SER A 146 -0.98 14.31 17.63
C SER A 146 -2.31 15.05 17.45
N PRO A 147 -2.87 15.65 18.51
CA PRO A 147 -4.11 16.42 18.41
C PRO A 147 -4.07 17.49 17.31
N ALA A 148 -2.95 18.22 17.20
CA ALA A 148 -2.76 19.25 16.18
C ALA A 148 -2.88 18.71 14.73
N LEU A 149 -2.29 17.55 14.44
CA LEU A 149 -2.43 16.93 13.11
C LEU A 149 -3.85 16.44 12.84
N ARG A 150 -4.59 16.02 13.87
CA ARG A 150 -5.99 15.62 13.72
C ARG A 150 -6.88 16.79 13.35
N GLU A 151 -6.68 17.95 13.99
CA GLU A 151 -7.41 19.17 13.69
C GLU A 151 -7.14 19.68 12.27
N VAL A 152 -5.87 19.68 11.84
CA VAL A 152 -5.50 20.05 10.46
C VAL A 152 -6.06 19.05 9.44
N HIS A 153 -6.20 17.77 9.79
CA HIS A 153 -6.79 16.76 8.90
C HIS A 153 -8.26 17.02 8.60
N GLU A 154 -9.04 17.55 9.55
CA GLU A 154 -10.47 17.84 9.33
C GLU A 154 -10.69 18.90 8.25
N ALA A 155 -9.73 19.81 8.06
CA ALA A 155 -9.76 20.82 7.00
C ALA A 155 -9.29 20.29 5.64
N TRP A 156 -8.77 19.06 5.57
CA TRP A 156 -8.24 18.49 4.33
C TRP A 156 -9.37 18.02 3.39
N ASN A 157 -9.41 18.61 2.19
CA ASN A 157 -10.29 18.18 1.11
C ASN A 157 -9.45 17.62 -0.06
N PRO A 158 -9.51 16.31 -0.37
CA PRO A 158 -8.73 15.73 -1.46
C PRO A 158 -9.05 16.33 -2.83
N GLY A 159 -10.30 16.78 -3.05
CA GLY A 159 -10.75 17.29 -4.34
C GLY A 159 -10.14 18.62 -4.78
N ASN A 160 -9.41 19.33 -3.91
CA ASN A 160 -8.88 20.68 -4.18
C ASN A 160 -7.36 20.75 -4.43
N MET A 161 -6.62 19.63 -4.35
CA MET A 161 -5.16 19.63 -4.53
C MET A 161 -4.71 18.73 -5.68
N SER A 162 -5.43 18.81 -6.80
CA SER A 162 -4.92 18.32 -8.08
C SER A 162 -4.01 19.40 -8.68
N GLY A 163 -2.77 19.46 -8.20
CA GLY A 163 -1.67 20.21 -8.82
C GLY A 163 -1.79 21.73 -8.83
N ASP A 164 -1.25 22.39 -7.80
CA ASP A 164 -0.41 23.57 -8.00
C ASP A 164 0.46 23.83 -6.76
N ASP A 165 1.73 23.42 -6.84
CA ASP A 165 2.83 23.98 -6.04
C ASP A 165 3.89 24.46 -7.05
N THR A 166 3.44 25.07 -8.15
CA THR A 166 4.31 25.76 -9.11
C THR A 166 4.16 27.25 -8.92
N ASP A 167 5.19 27.83 -8.30
CA ASP A 167 5.65 29.21 -8.51
C ASP A 167 4.91 30.34 -7.77
N SER A 168 5.29 30.54 -6.51
CA SER A 168 5.24 31.86 -5.87
C SER A 168 6.61 32.56 -6.02
N SER A 169 7.01 32.90 -7.24
CA SER A 169 8.15 33.79 -7.50
C SER A 169 7.94 34.66 -8.75
N GLN A 170 7.01 35.61 -8.67
CA GLN A 170 7.04 36.89 -9.39
C GLN A 170 6.36 37.93 -8.47
N GLY A 171 6.83 39.14 -8.22
CA GLY A 171 7.96 39.94 -8.66
C GLY A 171 7.75 41.34 -8.08
N THR A 172 8.82 42.00 -7.63
CA THR A 172 8.88 43.45 -7.39
C THR A 172 10.21 43.96 -7.87
#